data_AF-A0A9D5UUE4-F1
#
_entry.id   AF-A0A9D5UUE4-F1
#
_cell.length_a   1.000
_cell.length_b   1.000
_cell.length_c   1.000
_cell.angle_alpha   90.00
_cell.angle_beta   90.00
_cell.angle_gamma   90.00
#
_symmetry.space_group_name_H-M   'P 1'
#
loop_
_entity.id
_entity.type
_entity.pdbx_description
1 polymer ?
#
loop_
_entity_poly.entity_id
_entity_poly.type
_entity_poly.pdbx_seq_one_letter_code
_entity_poly.pdbx_strand_id
1 'polypeptide(L)' 'MSRPFASLLLSLLLLIFATQNMVPAQIRFIFGPPVEVPLILIISGAFICGFVVATVSHLARRALRNRRKEDL' A
#
# COMPACT_ATOMS: atom_id res chain seq x y z
N MET A 1 -3.48 27.14 -3.63
CA MET A 1 -2.86 26.40 -2.51
C MET A 1 -1.55 25.81 -3.01
N SER A 2 -0.42 26.14 -2.40
CA SER A 2 0.91 25.68 -2.87
C SER A 2 1.05 24.16 -2.68
N ARG A 3 1.60 23.45 -3.68
CA ARG A 3 1.91 22.01 -3.63
C ARG A 3 2.55 21.54 -2.30
N PRO A 4 3.53 22.25 -1.70
CA PRO A 4 4.12 21.85 -0.41
C PRO A 4 3.15 21.92 0.77
N PHE A 5 2.21 22.88 0.78
CA PHE A 5 1.23 23.00 1.85
C PHE A 5 0.25 21.81 1.82
N ALA A 6 -0.21 21.43 0.62
CA ALA A 6 -1.09 20.27 0.46
C ALA A 6 -0.40 18.96 0.87
N SER A 7 0.88 18.77 0.53
CA SER A 7 1.62 17.58 0.96
C SER A 7 1.83 17.55 2.48
N LEU A 8 2.10 18.69 3.11
CA LEU A 8 2.28 18.76 4.56
C LEU A 8 0.97 18.46 5.30
N LEU A 9 -0.14 19.00 4.80
CA LEU A 9 -1.47 18.71 5.33
C LEU A 9 -1.81 17.22 5.20
N LEU A 10 -1.55 16.61 4.04
CA LEU A 10 -1.77 15.18 3.82
C LEU A 10 -0.91 14.32 4.77
N SER A 11 0.38 14.64 4.91
CA SER A 11 1.28 13.92 5.82
C SER A 11 0.82 14.00 7.28
N LEU A 12 0.34 15.17 7.73
CA LEU A 12 -0.22 15.32 9.07
C LEU A 12 -1.47 14.46 9.28
N LEU A 13 -2.38 14.43 8.30
CA LEU A 13 -3.57 13.57 8.36
C LEU A 13 -3.20 12.09 8.43
N LEU A 14 -2.21 11.65 7.63
CA LEU A 14 -1.72 10.28 7.66
C LEU A 14 -1.07 9.92 9.00
N LEU A 15 -0.32 10.86 9.60
CA LEU A 15 0.30 10.66 10.91
C LEU A 15 -0.73 10.52 12.03
N ILE A 16 -1.75 11.39 12.04
CA ILE A 16 -2.87 11.33 12.99
C ILE A 16 -3.60 9.99 12.82
N PHE A 17 -3.93 9.62 11.58
CA PHE A 17 -4.56 8.35 11.26
C PHE A 17 -3.74 7.16 11.76
N ALA A 18 -2.42 7.15 11.52
CA ALA A 18 -1.54 6.09 11.99
C ALA A 18 -1.52 5.98 13.51
N THR A 19 -1.49 7.11 14.21
CA THR A 19 -1.47 7.17 15.68
C THR A 19 -2.77 6.65 16.29
N GLN A 20 -3.93 6.97 15.68
CA GLN A 20 -5.23 6.48 16.12
C GLN A 20 -5.44 4.99 15.85
N ASN A 21 -4.74 4.42 14.86
CA ASN A 21 -4.83 3.01 14.47
C ASN A 21 -3.68 2.16 15.06
N MET A 22 -3.13 2.57 16.20
CA MET A 22 -2.16 1.78 16.98
C MET A 22 -2.80 0.68 17.84
N VAL A 23 -4.13 0.55 17.79
CA VAL A 23 -4.86 -0.52 18.49
C VAL A 23 -4.31 -1.89 18.06
N PRO A 24 -4.02 -2.80 19.03
CA PRO A 24 -3.54 -4.12 18.71
C PRO A 24 -4.63 -4.92 17.99
N ALA A 25 -4.27 -5.46 16.83
CA ALA A 25 -5.08 -6.37 16.04
C ALA A 25 -4.42 -7.76 16.05
N GLN A 26 -5.23 -8.79 16.30
CA GLN A 26 -4.75 -10.18 16.30
C GLN A 26 -4.71 -10.74 14.88
N ILE A 27 -3.52 -11.09 14.41
CA ILE A 27 -3.33 -11.87 13.20
C ILE A 27 -3.24 -13.34 13.58
N ARG A 28 -4.16 -14.15 13.04
CA ARG A 28 -4.13 -15.61 13.17
C ARG A 28 -3.52 -16.19 11.90
N PHE A 29 -2.30 -16.71 12.02
CA PHE A 29 -1.68 -17.46 10.95
C PHE A 29 -2.21 -18.90 10.93
N ILE A 30 -2.08 -19.59 9.80
CA ILE A 30 -2.53 -20.99 9.63
C ILE A 30 -1.80 -21.92 10.62
N PHE A 31 -0.57 -21.58 10.99
CA PHE A 31 0.23 -22.29 11.99
C PHE A 31 0.74 -21.30 13.05
N GLY A 32 0.75 -21.74 14.32
CA GLY A 32 1.33 -20.98 15.43
C GLY A 32 0.33 -20.14 16.25
N PRO A 33 0.80 -19.51 17.33
CA PRO A 33 -0.03 -18.67 18.18
C PRO A 33 -0.42 -17.35 17.48
N PRO A 34 -1.54 -16.72 17.86
CA PRO A 34 -1.92 -15.40 17.36
C PRO A 34 -0.82 -14.37 17.64
N VAL A 35 -0.53 -13.52 16.65
CA VAL A 35 0.43 -12.41 16.80
C VAL A 35 -0.35 -11.10 16.88
N GLU A 36 -0.07 -10.30 17.90
CA GLU A 36 -0.64 -8.96 18.04
C GLU A 36 0.24 -7.94 17.35
N VAL A 37 -0.35 -7.21 16.40
CA VAL A 37 0.33 -6.10 15.72
C VAL A 37 -0.58 -4.88 15.65
N PRO A 38 -0.03 -3.66 15.59
CA PRO A 38 -0.83 -2.47 15.35
C PRO A 38 -1.64 -2.57 14.04
N LEU A 39 -2.93 -2.26 14.10
CA LEU A 39 -3.85 -2.30 12.95
C LEU A 39 -3.31 -1.53 11.73
N ILE A 40 -2.64 -0.41 11.97
CA ILE A 40 -2.01 0.40 10.91
C ILE A 40 -1.00 -0.39 10.08
N LEU A 41 -0.29 -1.36 10.65
CA LEU A 41 0.67 -2.20 9.91
C LEU A 41 -0.04 -3.13 8.93
N ILE A 42 -1.21 -3.64 9.30
CA ILE A 42 -2.04 -4.48 8.43
C ILE A 42 -2.55 -3.65 7.24
N ILE A 43 -3.11 -2.48 7.53
CA ILE A 43 -3.67 -1.57 6.52
C ILE A 43 -2.58 -1.11 5.54
N SER A 44 -1.45 -0.65 6.07
CA SER A 44 -0.33 -0.17 5.24
C SER A 44 0.30 -1.31 4.43
N GLY A 45 0.48 -2.49 5.02
CA GLY A 45 0.97 -3.68 4.32
C GLY A 45 0.06 -4.08 3.17
N ALA A 46 -1.26 -4.15 3.40
CA ALA A 46 -2.23 -4.47 2.35
C ALA A 46 -2.21 -3.46 1.20
N PHE A 47 -2.14 -2.16 1.52
CA PHE A 47 -2.05 -1.10 0.53
C PHE A 47 -0.77 -1.21 -0.32
N ILE A 48 0.38 -1.37 0.32
CA ILE A 48 1.68 -1.51 -0.37
C ILE A 48 1.67 -2.73 -1.29
N CYS A 49 1.20 -3.88 -0.81
CA CYS A 49 1.07 -5.09 -1.62
C CYS A 49 0.18 -4.86 -2.85
N GLY A 50 -1.00 -4.25 -2.67
CA GLY A 50 -1.89 -3.91 -3.78
C GLY A 50 -1.25 -2.95 -4.79
N PHE A 51 -0.55 -1.93 -4.31
CA PHE A 51 0.16 -0.97 -5.15
C PHE A 51 1.28 -1.63 -5.97
N VAL A 52 2.06 -2.53 -5.35
CA VAL A 52 3.11 -3.30 -6.03
C VAL A 52 2.50 -4.17 -7.13
N VAL A 53 1.44 -4.93 -6.82
CA VAL A 53 0.76 -5.79 -7.80
C VAL A 53 0.20 -4.96 -8.96
N ALA A 54 -0.45 -3.83 -8.69
CA ALA A 54 -0.99 -2.95 -9.72
C ALA A 54 0.10 -2.37 -10.63
N THR A 55 1.20 -1.90 -10.02
CA THR A 55 2.35 -1.34 -10.75
C THR A 55 3.00 -2.37 -11.65
N VAL A 56 3.29 -3.56 -11.12
CA VAL A 56 3.89 -4.67 -11.90
C VAL A 56 2.95 -5.11 -13.02
N SER A 57 1.65 -5.24 -12.74
CA SER A 57 0.64 -5.62 -13.74
C SER A 57 0.55 -4.59 -14.86
N HIS A 58 0.56 -3.31 -14.53
CA HIS A 58 0.51 -2.23 -15.51
C HIS A 58 1.79 -2.20 -16.37
N LEU A 59 2.96 -2.35 -15.75
CA LEU A 59 4.24 -2.41 -16.45
C LEU A 59 4.31 -3.62 -17.40
N ALA A 60 3.90 -4.79 -16.93
CA ALA A 60 3.87 -6.01 -17.76
C ALA A 60 2.91 -5.86 -18.96
N ARG A 61 1.71 -5.33 -18.75
CA ARG A 61 0.75 -5.05 -19.84
C ARG A 61 1.32 -4.06 -20.86
N ARG A 62 2.01 -3.02 -20.39
CA ARG A 62 2.64 -2.03 -21.26
C ARG A 62 3.78 -2.66 -22.08
N ALA A 63 4.62 -3.48 -21.46
CA ALA A 63 5.70 -4.19 -22.13
C ALA A 63 5.16 -5.13 -23.22
N LEU A 64 4.14 -5.94 -22.90
CA LEU A 64 3.49 -6.84 -23.87
C LEU A 64 2.85 -6.09 -25.03
N ARG A 65 2.19 -4.95 -24.76
CA ARG A 65 1.58 -4.11 -25.81
C ARG A 65 2.63 -3.51 -26.74
N ASN A 66 3.80 -3.13 -26.21
CA ASN A 66 4.87 -2.57 -27.00
C ASN A 66 5.51 -3.63 -27.91
N ARG A 67 5.73 -4.86 -27.43
CA ARG A 67 6.21 -5.98 -28.27
C ARG A 67 5.28 -6.27 -29.45
N ARG A 68 3.97 -6.35 -29.19
CA ARG A 68 2.98 -6.58 -30.26
C ARG A 68 2.98 -5.49 -31.35
N LYS A 69 3.41 -4.27 -31.04
CA LYS A 69 3.54 -3.18 -32.02
C LYS A 69 4.85 -3.23 -32.81
N GLU A 70 5.89 -3.89 -32.29
CA GLU A 70 7.14 -4.12 -33.01
C GLU A 70 7.01 -5.29 -34.01
N ASP A 71 6.11 -6.23 -33.75
CA ASP A 71 5.84 -7.40 -34.59
C ASP A 71 4.78 -7.16 -35.71
N LEU A 72 4.14 -5.99 -35.75
CA LEU A 72 3.12 -5.56 -36.73
C LEU A 72 3.72 -4.53 -37.70
#